data_AF-A0A8T7JKM4-F1
#
_entry.id   AF-A0A8T7JKM4-F1
#
_cell.length_a   1.000
_cell.length_b   1.000
_cell.length_c   1.000
_cell.angle_alpha   90.00
_cell.angle_beta   90.00
_cell.angle_gamma   90.00
#
_symmetry.space_group_name_H-M   'P 1'
#
loop_
_entity.id
_entity.type
_entity.pdbx_description
1 polymer ?
#
loop_
_entity_poly.entity_id
_entity_poly.type
_entity_poly.pdbx_seq_one_letter_code
_entity_poly.pdbx_strand_id
1 'polypeptide(L)'
;MWLPIRKHPQPVVVARHSRFNQILLGILLSFSSWLWAETNPHHIALIYAHTPEELSRILDQAEAWADARQSYPEQAIALVLHGNEANAFVKHNYQMYRALVDKAAKLDAFNVVDIKICETWMGINRIRRDQLPAFVDTVPFGPAEEERLIESGYQQF
;
A
#
# COMPACT_ATOMS: atom_id res chain seq x y z
N MET A 1 51.84 -5.10 71.99
CA MET A 1 51.52 -6.23 72.90
C MET A 1 50.10 -6.02 73.41
N TRP A 2 49.17 -6.93 73.06
CA TRP A 2 47.84 -7.19 73.65
C TRP A 2 46.66 -6.22 73.39
N LEU A 3 45.60 -6.78 72.76
CA LEU A 3 44.18 -6.33 72.74
C LEU A 3 43.54 -6.58 74.13
N PRO A 4 42.41 -5.92 74.51
CA PRO A 4 41.10 -6.60 74.36
C PRO A 4 39.86 -5.67 74.19
N ILE A 5 38.86 -6.03 73.36
CA ILE A 5 37.57 -6.72 73.64
C ILE A 5 36.36 -5.80 73.98
N ARG A 6 35.41 -5.81 73.03
CA ARG A 6 33.92 -5.78 73.06
C ARG A 6 33.17 -5.48 74.39
N LYS A 7 32.09 -4.68 74.31
CA LYS A 7 30.67 -5.12 74.13
C LYS A 7 29.67 -3.95 74.25
N HIS A 8 28.72 -3.90 73.29
CA HIS A 8 27.26 -3.61 73.33
C HIS A 8 26.67 -2.60 74.35
N PRO A 9 25.69 -1.76 73.94
CA PRO A 9 24.32 -2.24 73.67
C PRO A 9 23.54 -1.51 72.54
N GLN A 10 22.50 -2.19 72.04
CA GLN A 10 21.37 -1.59 71.30
C GLN A 10 20.21 -1.40 72.29
N PRO A 11 19.47 -0.28 72.25
CA PRO A 11 18.03 -0.37 71.92
C PRO A 11 17.56 0.80 71.03
N VAL A 12 16.79 0.62 69.93
CA VAL A 12 15.34 0.32 69.79
C VAL A 12 14.44 1.58 69.88
N VAL A 13 13.68 1.81 68.76
CA VAL A 13 12.51 2.71 68.47
C VAL A 13 12.82 4.24 68.49
N VAL A 14 12.26 5.15 67.67
CA VAL A 14 10.92 5.30 67.08
C VAL A 14 10.97 6.16 65.80
N ALA A 15 10.11 5.81 64.86
CA ALA A 15 9.81 6.50 63.62
C ALA A 15 9.38 7.96 63.77
N ARG A 16 9.83 8.81 62.82
CA ARG A 16 9.10 10.02 62.40
C ARG A 16 9.50 10.37 60.97
N HIS A 17 8.84 9.77 59.99
CA HIS A 17 9.00 10.21 58.60
C HIS A 17 8.35 11.59 58.43
N SER A 18 9.21 12.60 58.48
CA SER A 18 8.89 13.99 58.16
C SER A 18 8.56 14.10 56.66
N ARG A 19 7.42 14.73 56.36
CA ARG A 19 6.97 15.03 54.99
C ARG A 19 7.92 16.05 54.38
N PHE A 20 8.86 15.59 53.56
CA PHE A 20 9.79 16.48 52.85
C PHE A 20 9.67 16.26 51.34
N ASN A 21 8.93 17.18 50.73
CA ASN A 21 9.17 17.76 49.41
C ASN A 21 9.37 16.82 48.20
N GLN A 22 8.29 16.53 47.47
CA GLN A 22 8.34 15.99 46.09
C GLN A 22 7.69 16.98 45.11
N ILE A 23 8.31 18.14 44.94
CA ILE A 23 8.11 18.96 43.74
C ILE A 23 9.42 18.91 42.97
N LEU A 24 9.66 17.82 42.22
CA LEU A 24 10.53 17.79 41.03
C LEU A 24 10.54 16.39 40.37
N LEU A 25 9.38 15.84 39.98
CA LEU A 25 9.35 14.63 39.14
C LEU A 25 8.05 14.55 38.33
N GLY A 26 7.83 15.53 37.44
CA GLY A 26 6.58 15.63 36.68
C GLY A 26 6.72 16.05 35.22
N ILE A 27 7.92 16.03 34.63
CA ILE A 27 8.13 16.54 33.25
C ILE A 27 8.74 15.48 32.29
N LEU A 28 9.12 14.29 32.78
CA LEU A 28 9.81 13.28 31.94
C LEU A 28 9.00 12.01 31.63
N LEU A 29 7.69 12.01 31.84
CA LEU A 29 6.81 10.87 31.51
C LEU A 29 5.61 11.21 30.61
N SER A 30 5.56 12.42 30.04
CA SER A 30 4.53 12.83 29.08
C SER A 30 4.96 12.74 27.62
N PHE A 31 6.19 12.28 27.33
CA PHE A 31 6.78 12.32 25.98
C PHE A 31 6.99 10.95 25.31
N SER A 32 6.38 9.88 25.80
CA SER A 32 6.48 8.56 25.15
C SER A 32 5.23 8.13 24.37
N SER A 33 4.17 8.94 24.36
CA SER A 33 2.92 8.62 23.64
C SER A 33 2.90 9.10 22.19
N TRP A 34 3.99 9.72 21.70
CA TRP A 34 4.12 10.23 20.33
C TRP A 34 5.10 9.36 19.55
N LEU A 35 4.87 8.06 19.50
CA LEU A 35 5.54 7.20 18.53
C LEU A 35 4.65 6.04 18.10
N TRP A 36 3.43 6.37 17.69
CA TRP A 36 2.75 5.57 16.68
C TRP A 36 2.99 6.27 15.36
N ALA A 37 4.08 5.89 14.67
CA ALA A 37 4.12 6.07 13.23
C ALA A 37 3.07 5.11 12.68
N GLU A 38 1.90 5.63 12.33
CA GLU A 38 0.93 4.90 11.52
C GLU A 38 1.69 4.51 10.24
N THR A 39 2.01 3.22 10.08
CA THR A 39 2.44 2.70 8.80
C THR A 39 1.22 2.81 7.91
N ASN A 40 1.04 3.97 7.27
CA ASN A 40 0.07 4.13 6.22
C ASN A 40 0.37 2.99 5.24
N PRO A 41 -0.53 2.01 5.04
CA PRO A 41 -0.32 0.98 4.04
C PRO A 41 0.04 1.73 2.76
N HIS A 42 1.16 1.37 2.15
CA HIS A 42 1.66 2.04 0.97
C HIS A 42 0.59 1.95 -0.11
N HIS A 43 -0.25 2.97 -0.22
CA HIS A 43 -1.38 2.92 -1.11
C HIS A 43 -0.85 2.89 -2.54
N ILE A 44 -1.29 1.89 -3.27
CA ILE A 44 -0.77 1.61 -4.59
C ILE A 44 -1.58 2.43 -5.57
N ALA A 45 -0.93 2.84 -6.65
CA ALA A 45 -1.49 3.79 -7.59
C ALA A 45 -2.73 3.23 -8.30
N LEU A 46 -3.76 4.06 -8.43
CA LEU A 46 -4.73 3.96 -9.51
C LEU A 46 -4.13 4.73 -10.70
N ILE A 47 -3.92 4.06 -11.83
CA ILE A 47 -3.43 4.72 -13.04
C ILE A 47 -4.46 4.59 -14.15
N TYR A 48 -4.82 5.73 -14.70
CA TYR A 48 -5.78 5.86 -15.77
C TYR A 48 -5.09 6.22 -17.08
N ALA A 49 -5.50 5.58 -18.16
CA ALA A 49 -5.04 5.86 -19.52
C ALA A 49 -6.26 6.08 -20.40
N HIS A 50 -6.13 6.89 -21.46
CA HIS A 50 -7.19 7.10 -22.44
C HIS A 50 -6.92 6.44 -23.79
N THR A 51 -5.66 6.05 -24.03
CA THR A 51 -5.17 5.51 -25.30
C THR A 51 -4.24 4.30 -25.08
N PRO A 52 -4.13 3.37 -26.05
CA PRO A 52 -3.16 2.28 -25.98
C PRO A 52 -1.71 2.74 -25.79
N GLU A 53 -1.33 3.87 -26.38
CA GLU A 53 0.02 4.42 -26.28
C GLU A 53 0.33 4.98 -24.88
N GLU A 54 -0.65 5.63 -24.24
CA GLU A 54 -0.54 6.02 -22.83
C GLU A 54 -0.44 4.81 -21.93
N LEU A 55 -1.30 3.81 -22.14
CA LEU A 55 -1.26 2.58 -21.36
C LEU A 55 0.08 1.86 -21.50
N SER A 56 0.66 1.81 -22.71
CA SER A 56 2.00 1.24 -22.90
C SER A 56 3.06 1.95 -22.05
N ARG A 57 3.04 3.29 -22.01
CA ARG A 57 3.98 4.07 -21.18
C ARG A 57 3.79 3.82 -19.69
N ILE A 58 2.54 3.69 -19.25
CA ILE A 58 2.21 3.35 -17.86
C ILE A 58 2.77 1.96 -17.49
N LEU A 59 2.60 0.98 -18.38
CA LEU A 59 3.14 -0.37 -18.17
C LEU A 59 4.67 -0.38 -18.17
N ASP A 60 5.32 0.43 -19.02
CA ASP A 60 6.79 0.61 -19.00
C ASP A 60 7.27 1.18 -17.67
N GLN A 61 6.54 2.16 -17.12
CA GLN A 61 6.85 2.75 -15.82
C GLN A 61 6.62 1.79 -14.66
N ALA A 62 5.52 1.01 -14.70
CA ALA A 62 5.22 -0.01 -13.71
C ALA A 62 6.29 -1.12 -13.70
N GLU A 63 6.74 -1.54 -14.88
CA GLU A 63 7.86 -2.49 -15.04
C GLU A 63 9.16 -1.92 -14.45
N ALA A 64 9.53 -0.68 -14.80
CA ALA A 64 10.73 -0.05 -14.27
C ALA A 64 10.70 0.10 -12.73
N TRP A 65 9.54 0.39 -12.15
CA TRP A 65 9.36 0.45 -10.70
C TRP A 65 9.47 -0.93 -10.05
N ALA A 66 8.93 -1.97 -10.69
CA ALA A 66 9.05 -3.33 -10.22
C ALA A 66 10.50 -3.81 -10.24
N ASP A 67 11.24 -3.52 -11.32
CA ASP A 67 12.65 -3.89 -11.48
C ASP A 67 13.57 -3.13 -10.51
N ALA A 68 13.24 -1.87 -10.21
CA ALA A 68 14.03 -1.05 -9.28
C ALA A 68 13.85 -1.45 -7.81
N ARG A 69 12.73 -2.09 -7.46
CA ARG A 69 12.47 -2.54 -6.09
C ARG A 69 13.11 -3.92 -5.88
N GLN A 70 13.73 -4.12 -4.72
CA GLN A 70 14.26 -5.42 -4.33
C GLN A 70 13.16 -6.40 -3.89
N SER A 71 11.91 -5.91 -3.77
CA SER A 71 10.70 -6.69 -3.50
C SER A 71 9.49 -6.07 -4.22
N TYR A 72 8.61 -6.91 -4.76
CA TYR A 72 7.34 -6.46 -5.33
C TYR A 72 6.47 -5.78 -4.26
N PRO A 73 5.63 -4.80 -4.61
CA PRO A 73 4.64 -4.28 -3.68
C PRO A 73 3.69 -5.39 -3.22
N GLU A 74 3.19 -5.29 -1.98
CA GLU A 74 2.25 -6.27 -1.42
C GLU A 74 0.91 -6.29 -2.16
N GLN A 75 0.51 -5.16 -2.76
CA GLN A 75 -0.67 -5.06 -3.61
C GLN A 75 -0.24 -4.68 -5.06
N ALA A 76 -1.11 -4.86 -6.03
CA ALA A 76 -0.84 -4.48 -7.42
C ALA A 76 -1.27 -3.04 -7.72
N ILE A 77 -0.66 -2.41 -8.74
CA ILE A 77 -1.13 -1.14 -9.31
C ILE A 77 -2.44 -1.37 -10.03
N ALA A 78 -3.50 -0.69 -9.61
CA ALA A 78 -4.81 -0.84 -10.23
C ALA A 78 -4.88 -0.02 -11.53
N LEU A 79 -5.23 -0.67 -12.63
CA LEU A 79 -5.45 -0.07 -13.93
C LEU A 79 -6.91 -0.27 -14.33
N VAL A 80 -7.73 0.77 -14.15
CA VAL A 80 -9.15 0.75 -14.52
C VAL A 80 -9.31 1.37 -15.91
N LEU A 81 -9.66 0.54 -16.88
CA LEU A 81 -9.74 0.90 -18.29
C LEU A 81 -11.19 1.15 -18.69
N HIS A 82 -11.48 2.36 -19.18
CA HIS A 82 -12.82 2.77 -19.61
C HIS A 82 -12.82 3.72 -20.81
N GLY A 83 -11.68 3.89 -21.47
CA GLY A 83 -11.48 4.64 -22.71
C GLY A 83 -11.00 3.76 -23.89
N ASN A 84 -10.30 4.36 -24.86
CA ASN A 84 -9.91 3.66 -26.09
C ASN A 84 -8.79 2.63 -25.86
N GLU A 85 -8.03 2.75 -24.78
CA GLU A 85 -7.01 1.81 -24.34
C GLU A 85 -7.56 0.38 -24.15
N ALA A 86 -8.82 0.23 -23.73
CA ALA A 86 -9.45 -1.08 -23.57
C ALA A 86 -9.55 -1.87 -24.89
N ASN A 87 -9.53 -1.20 -26.06
CA ASN A 87 -9.49 -1.85 -27.36
C ASN A 87 -8.26 -2.74 -27.55
N ALA A 88 -7.14 -2.43 -26.88
CA ALA A 88 -5.91 -3.22 -26.97
C ALA A 88 -6.12 -4.66 -26.50
N PHE A 89 -7.04 -4.87 -25.55
CA PHE A 89 -7.33 -6.18 -24.97
C PHE A 89 -8.47 -6.92 -25.68
N VAL A 90 -9.06 -6.38 -26.74
CA VAL A 90 -10.02 -7.16 -27.52
C VAL A 90 -9.26 -8.20 -28.35
N LYS A 91 -9.59 -9.48 -28.23
CA LYS A 91 -8.85 -10.61 -28.84
C LYS A 91 -8.55 -10.42 -30.33
N HIS A 92 -9.47 -9.85 -31.11
CA HIS A 92 -9.24 -9.62 -32.54
C HIS A 92 -8.18 -8.54 -32.82
N ASN A 93 -7.92 -7.64 -31.86
CA ASN A 93 -6.89 -6.61 -31.95
C ASN A 93 -5.53 -7.09 -31.41
N TYR A 94 -5.45 -8.29 -30.84
CA TYR A 94 -4.24 -8.81 -30.21
C TYR A 94 -3.03 -8.74 -31.15
N GLN A 95 -3.18 -9.07 -32.44
CA GLN A 95 -2.07 -9.02 -33.39
C GLN A 95 -1.48 -7.60 -33.51
N MET A 96 -2.31 -6.57 -33.42
CA MET A 96 -1.89 -5.17 -33.50
C MET A 96 -1.23 -4.71 -32.18
N TYR A 97 -1.79 -5.10 -31.03
CA TYR A 97 -1.33 -4.65 -29.71
C TYR A 97 -0.54 -5.71 -28.94
N ARG A 98 0.05 -6.68 -29.64
CA ARG A 98 0.69 -7.85 -29.03
C ARG A 98 1.69 -7.48 -27.95
N ALA A 99 2.59 -6.54 -28.25
CA ALA A 99 3.63 -6.13 -27.30
C ALA A 99 3.04 -5.53 -26.00
N LEU A 100 1.97 -4.74 -26.11
CA LEU A 100 1.27 -4.16 -24.96
C LEU A 100 0.56 -5.26 -24.16
N VAL A 101 -0.21 -6.13 -24.83
CA VAL A 101 -0.98 -7.19 -24.16
C VAL A 101 -0.06 -8.22 -23.50
N ASP A 102 1.02 -8.62 -24.17
CA ASP A 102 2.01 -9.56 -23.62
C ASP A 102 2.72 -8.95 -22.39
N LYS A 103 3.03 -7.65 -22.42
CA LYS A 103 3.60 -6.94 -21.26
C LYS A 103 2.60 -6.86 -20.09
N ALA A 104 1.37 -6.46 -20.37
CA ALA A 104 0.30 -6.40 -19.40
C ALA A 104 0.09 -7.76 -18.71
N ALA A 105 0.02 -8.85 -19.50
CA ALA A 105 -0.12 -10.21 -18.97
C ALA A 105 1.07 -10.62 -18.10
N LYS A 106 2.30 -10.26 -18.50
CA LYS A 106 3.50 -10.52 -17.70
C LYS A 106 3.46 -9.79 -16.36
N LEU A 107 3.12 -8.50 -16.37
CA LEU A 107 3.10 -7.67 -15.16
C LEU A 107 1.97 -8.11 -14.20
N ASP A 108 0.82 -8.50 -14.73
CA ASP A 108 -0.28 -9.10 -13.97
C ASP A 108 0.15 -10.41 -13.30
N ALA A 109 0.80 -11.31 -14.06
CA ALA A 109 1.30 -12.59 -13.53
C ALA A 109 2.33 -12.43 -12.40
N PHE A 110 3.01 -11.29 -12.32
CA PHE A 110 3.94 -10.95 -11.23
C PHE A 110 3.32 -10.03 -10.15
N ASN A 111 2.00 -9.84 -10.16
CA ASN A 111 1.27 -8.98 -9.22
C ASN A 111 1.77 -7.53 -9.22
N VAL A 112 2.30 -7.05 -10.35
CA VAL A 112 2.75 -5.65 -10.51
C VAL A 112 1.56 -4.75 -10.84
N VAL A 113 0.67 -5.22 -11.70
CA VAL A 113 -0.55 -4.50 -12.11
C VAL A 113 -1.77 -5.42 -11.97
N ASP A 114 -2.94 -4.83 -11.75
CA ASP A 114 -4.26 -5.47 -11.78
C ASP A 114 -5.11 -4.70 -12.79
N ILE A 115 -5.48 -5.35 -13.90
CA ILE A 115 -6.15 -4.69 -15.03
C ILE A 115 -7.64 -5.02 -15.02
N LYS A 116 -8.46 -3.96 -14.97
CA LYS A 116 -9.93 -4.05 -14.95
C LYS A 116 -10.51 -3.29 -16.14
N ILE A 117 -11.41 -3.90 -16.90
CA ILE A 117 -12.15 -3.24 -17.98
C ILE A 117 -13.59 -2.93 -17.56
N CYS A 118 -14.03 -1.71 -17.83
CA CYS A 118 -15.39 -1.24 -17.57
C CYS A 118 -16.44 -1.94 -18.46
N GLU A 119 -17.43 -2.59 -17.84
CA GLU A 119 -18.53 -3.27 -18.51
C GLU A 119 -19.45 -2.31 -19.25
N THR A 120 -19.62 -1.08 -18.75
CA THR A 120 -20.35 -0.04 -19.47
C THR A 120 -19.65 0.31 -20.79
N TRP A 121 -18.31 0.42 -20.79
CA TRP A 121 -17.52 0.59 -22.02
C TRP A 121 -17.67 -0.63 -22.95
N MET A 122 -17.63 -1.84 -22.39
CA MET A 122 -17.86 -3.07 -23.16
C MET A 122 -19.23 -3.06 -23.83
N GLY A 123 -20.28 -2.66 -23.12
CA GLY A 123 -21.64 -2.56 -23.66
C GLY A 123 -21.75 -1.56 -24.82
N ILE A 124 -21.16 -0.37 -24.66
CA ILE A 124 -21.11 0.66 -25.71
C ILE A 124 -20.39 0.14 -26.96
N ASN A 125 -19.30 -0.60 -26.77
CA ASN A 125 -18.45 -1.12 -27.86
C ASN A 125 -18.84 -2.53 -28.33
N ARG A 126 -19.94 -3.09 -27.82
CA ARG A 126 -20.44 -4.44 -28.14
C ARG A 126 -19.41 -5.55 -27.92
N ILE A 127 -18.57 -5.38 -26.90
CA ILE A 127 -17.57 -6.36 -26.49
C ILE A 127 -18.16 -7.28 -25.43
N ARG A 128 -17.97 -8.59 -25.61
CA ARG A 128 -18.33 -9.61 -24.63
C ARG A 128 -17.12 -10.04 -23.82
N ARG A 129 -17.36 -10.57 -22.62
CA ARG A 129 -16.31 -11.06 -21.73
C ARG A 129 -15.40 -12.11 -22.38
N ASP A 130 -15.96 -13.00 -23.19
CA ASP A 130 -15.20 -14.05 -23.88
C ASP A 130 -14.30 -13.53 -25.02
N GLN A 131 -14.42 -12.24 -25.37
CA GLN A 131 -13.54 -11.55 -26.32
C GLN A 131 -12.35 -10.87 -25.64
N LEU A 132 -12.22 -10.96 -24.31
CA LEU A 132 -11.09 -10.43 -23.55
C LEU A 132 -10.14 -11.57 -23.10
N PRO A 133 -8.83 -11.29 -22.88
CA PRO A 133 -7.92 -12.20 -22.20
C PRO A 133 -8.42 -12.60 -20.81
N ALA A 134 -8.08 -13.81 -20.38
CA ALA A 134 -8.55 -14.36 -19.12
C ALA A 134 -8.01 -13.60 -17.89
N PHE A 135 -6.81 -13.03 -18.00
CA PHE A 135 -6.16 -12.28 -16.91
C PHE A 135 -6.75 -10.88 -16.67
N VAL A 136 -7.52 -10.35 -17.62
CA VAL A 136 -8.17 -9.04 -17.47
C VAL A 136 -9.46 -9.22 -16.68
N ASP A 137 -9.65 -8.51 -15.58
CA ASP A 137 -10.91 -8.47 -14.84
C ASP A 137 -11.92 -7.49 -15.46
N THR A 138 -13.18 -7.53 -14.99
CA THR A 138 -14.20 -6.54 -15.38
C THR A 138 -14.84 -5.88 -14.16
N VAL A 139 -15.27 -4.64 -14.34
CA VAL A 139 -16.00 -3.86 -13.31
C VAL A 139 -17.23 -3.21 -13.92
N PRO A 140 -18.36 -3.08 -13.20
CA PRO A 140 -19.60 -2.58 -13.79
C PRO A 140 -19.47 -1.18 -14.43
N PHE A 141 -18.77 -0.28 -13.74
CA PHE A 141 -18.59 1.10 -14.17
C PHE A 141 -17.23 1.64 -13.72
N GLY A 142 -16.37 1.99 -14.68
CA GLY A 142 -14.99 2.42 -14.46
C GLY A 142 -14.86 3.58 -13.48
N PRO A 143 -15.52 4.73 -13.70
CA PRO A 143 -15.42 5.88 -12.80
C PRO A 143 -15.84 5.58 -11.34
N ALA A 144 -16.84 4.72 -11.13
CA ALA A 144 -17.22 4.32 -9.77
C ALA A 144 -16.19 3.38 -9.12
N GLU A 145 -15.53 2.53 -9.90
CA GLU A 145 -14.43 1.71 -9.40
C GLU A 145 -13.22 2.58 -9.04
N GLU A 146 -12.92 3.60 -9.83
CA GLU A 146 -11.87 4.58 -9.51
C GLU A 146 -12.13 5.29 -8.19
N GLU A 147 -13.35 5.79 -7.99
CA GLU A 147 -13.78 6.42 -6.74
C GLU A 147 -13.64 5.44 -5.55
N ARG A 148 -14.14 4.22 -5.69
CA ARG A 148 -14.03 3.17 -4.67
C ARG A 148 -12.57 2.85 -4.33
N LEU A 149 -11.69 2.80 -5.33
CA LEU A 149 -10.26 2.56 -5.12
C LEU A 149 -9.63 3.72 -4.35
N ILE A 150 -9.93 4.97 -4.72
CA ILE A 150 -9.45 6.17 -4.03
C ILE A 150 -9.93 6.19 -2.57
N GLU A 151 -11.21 5.87 -2.33
CA GLU A 151 -11.77 5.75 -0.98
C GLU A 151 -11.12 4.64 -0.15
N SER A 152 -10.69 3.54 -0.81
CA SER A 152 -9.91 2.48 -0.17
C SER A 152 -8.43 2.83 0.03
N GLY A 153 -8.04 4.04 -0.37
CA GLY A 153 -6.74 4.64 -0.11
C GLY A 153 -5.85 4.77 -1.35
N TYR A 154 -6.21 4.21 -2.50
CA TYR A 154 -5.40 4.31 -3.72
C TYR A 154 -5.15 5.78 -4.09
N GLN A 155 -3.95 6.07 -4.59
CA GLN A 155 -3.59 7.41 -5.05
C GLN A 155 -3.64 7.46 -6.57
N GLN A 156 -4.23 8.51 -7.12
CA GLN A 156 -4.27 8.72 -8.58
C GLN A 156 -2.96 9.37 -9.05
N PHE A 157 -2.46 8.93 -10.21
CA PHE A 157 -1.26 9.47 -10.86
C PHE A 157 -1.50 9.81 -12.33
#